data_AF-A0A7C6P6F9-F1
#
_entry.id   AF-A0A7C6P6F9-F1
#
_cell.length_a   1.000
_cell.length_b   1.000
_cell.length_c   1.000
_cell.angle_alpha   90.00
_cell.angle_beta   90.00
_cell.angle_gamma   90.00
#
_symmetry.space_group_name_H-M   'P 1'
#
loop_
_entity.id
_entity.type
_entity.pdbx_description
1 polymer ?
#
loop_
_entity_poly.entity_id
_entity_poly.type
_entity_poly.pdbx_seq_one_letter_code
_entity_poly.pdbx_strand_id
1 'polypeptide(L)'
;MKKTRNQILKKIKEYDSIIILGHQRPDGDCVGSVLGLKDILTTSFPKKKIYAPANDSVSYLDFLKPRDEELKPEIYQESLVIVLDTATKERIDSKYFHLAKETIKIDHHLPVDNYADINFVDVNAPATAQIIVDLFLYEAVRQRRV
;
A
#
# COMPACT_ATOMS: atom_id res chain seq x y z
N MET A 1 -14.99 0.29 9.79
CA MET A 1 -13.86 -0.63 9.53
C MET A 1 -14.19 -1.75 8.54
N LYS A 2 -15.12 -2.69 8.82
CA LYS A 2 -15.42 -3.83 7.91
C LYS A 2 -15.82 -3.41 6.48
N LYS A 3 -16.68 -2.40 6.33
CA LYS A 3 -17.09 -1.85 5.02
C LYS A 3 -15.89 -1.36 4.21
N THR A 4 -15.01 -0.57 4.83
CA THR A 4 -13.80 -0.04 4.20
C THR A 4 -12.83 -1.15 3.79
N ARG A 5 -12.59 -2.15 4.66
CA ARG A 5 -11.78 -3.33 4.31
C ARG A 5 -12.33 -4.06 3.08
N ASN A 6 -13.65 -4.27 3.02
CA ASN A 6 -14.28 -4.88 1.84
C ASN A 6 -14.11 -4.03 0.57
N GLN A 7 -14.20 -2.70 0.68
CA GLN A 7 -13.98 -1.79 -0.45
C GLN A 7 -12.54 -1.90 -0.97
N ILE A 8 -11.54 -1.88 -0.08
CA ILE A 8 -10.13 -2.04 -0.45
C ILE A 8 -9.91 -3.38 -1.16
N LEU A 9 -10.39 -4.49 -0.57
CA LEU A 9 -10.25 -5.82 -1.16
C LEU A 9 -10.94 -5.96 -2.52
N LYS A 10 -12.07 -5.26 -2.72
CA LYS A 10 -12.76 -5.18 -4.01
C LYS A 10 -11.88 -4.47 -5.04
N LYS A 11 -11.31 -3.32 -4.69
CA LYS A 11 -10.43 -2.54 -5.58
C LYS A 11 -9.16 -3.30 -5.97
N ILE A 12 -8.53 -3.98 -5.02
CA ILE A 12 -7.37 -4.85 -5.29
C ILE A 12 -7.69 -5.91 -6.35
N LYS A 13 -8.91 -6.47 -6.34
CA LYS A 13 -9.32 -7.47 -7.34
C LYS A 13 -9.63 -6.85 -8.70
N GLU A 14 -10.24 -5.66 -8.72
CA GLU A 14 -10.65 -4.93 -9.93
C GLU A 14 -9.47 -4.43 -10.78
N TYR A 15 -8.35 -4.06 -10.16
CA TYR A 15 -7.21 -3.44 -10.86
C TYR A 15 -6.14 -4.45 -11.25
N ASP A 16 -5.70 -4.43 -12.51
CA ASP A 16 -4.61 -5.30 -12.99
C ASP A 16 -3.21 -4.72 -12.78
N SER A 17 -3.12 -3.41 -12.56
CA SER A 17 -1.90 -2.70 -12.21
C SER A 17 -2.05 -2.02 -10.86
N ILE A 18 -1.14 -2.33 -9.92
CA ILE A 18 -1.14 -1.80 -8.56
C ILE A 18 0.27 -1.27 -8.23
N ILE A 19 0.33 -0.04 -7.74
CA ILE A 19 1.56 0.58 -7.24
C ILE A 19 1.41 0.75 -5.73
N ILE A 20 2.43 0.36 -4.97
CA ILE A 20 2.46 0.45 -3.53
C ILE A 20 3.55 1.45 -3.13
N LEU A 21 3.16 2.49 -2.42
CA LEU A 21 4.05 3.58 -1.98
C LEU A 21 4.13 3.61 -0.45
N GLY A 22 5.21 4.20 0.04
CA GLY A 22 5.40 4.53 1.46
C GLY A 22 5.81 5.99 1.63
N HIS A 23 6.32 6.32 2.82
CA HIS A 23 6.82 7.66 3.10
C HIS A 23 8.32 7.80 2.81
N GLN A 24 8.77 9.04 2.59
CA GLN A 24 10.18 9.44 2.50
C GLN A 24 10.91 9.16 3.82
N ARG A 25 12.21 8.88 3.78
CA ARG A 25 13.05 8.42 4.89
C ARG A 25 12.39 7.23 5.59
N PRO A 26 12.25 6.10 4.89
CA PRO A 26 11.43 5.00 5.34
C PRO A 26 12.02 4.34 6.58
N ASP A 27 11.15 3.78 7.42
CA ASP A 27 11.53 2.90 8.51
C ASP A 27 11.14 1.44 8.24
N GLY A 28 11.35 0.58 9.24
CA GLY A 28 11.05 -0.84 9.13
C GLY A 28 9.56 -1.15 8.89
N ASP A 29 8.63 -0.33 9.40
CA ASP A 29 7.20 -0.54 9.17
C ASP A 29 6.81 -0.11 7.75
N CYS A 30 7.28 1.04 7.31
CA CYS A 30 7.07 1.51 5.93
C CYS A 30 7.62 0.52 4.91
N VAL A 31 8.88 0.07 5.04
CA VAL A 31 9.46 -0.89 4.08
C VAL A 31 8.78 -2.26 4.20
N GLY A 32 8.57 -2.73 5.43
CA GLY A 32 7.97 -4.04 5.71
C GLY A 32 6.54 -4.17 5.22
N SER A 33 5.70 -3.16 5.46
CA SER A 33 4.31 -3.13 5.00
C SER A 33 4.21 -3.09 3.48
N VAL A 34 5.04 -2.28 2.81
CA VAL A 34 5.03 -2.17 1.34
C VAL A 34 5.52 -3.45 0.68
N LEU A 35 6.68 -3.98 1.08
CA LEU A 35 7.21 -5.21 0.51
C LEU A 35 6.32 -6.42 0.84
N GLY A 36 5.80 -6.48 2.08
CA GLY A 36 4.86 -7.51 2.49
C GLY A 36 3.60 -7.50 1.65
N LEU A 37 2.99 -6.33 1.42
CA LEU A 37 1.83 -6.22 0.53
C LEU A 37 2.18 -6.61 -0.92
N LYS A 38 3.34 -6.17 -1.44
CA LYS A 38 3.80 -6.56 -2.79
C LYS A 38 3.91 -8.08 -2.92
N ASP A 39 4.55 -8.75 -1.96
CA ASP A 39 4.74 -10.20 -1.96
C ASP A 39 3.40 -10.94 -1.88
N ILE A 40 2.49 -10.50 -1.00
CA ILE A 40 1.16 -11.09 -0.86
C ILE A 40 0.37 -10.97 -2.17
N LEU A 41 0.35 -9.78 -2.79
CA LEU A 41 -0.41 -9.53 -4.01
C LEU A 41 0.17 -10.27 -5.21
N THR A 42 1.50 -10.29 -5.36
CA THR A 42 2.18 -11.01 -6.44
C THR A 42 1.90 -12.52 -6.34
N THR A 43 1.92 -13.06 -5.12
CA THR A 43 1.62 -14.48 -4.86
C THR A 43 0.14 -14.80 -5.11
N SER A 44 -0.77 -13.93 -4.66
CA SER A 44 -2.22 -14.14 -4.76
C SER A 44 -2.75 -13.93 -6.18
N PHE A 45 -2.08 -13.08 -6.96
CA PHE A 45 -2.53 -12.64 -8.28
C PHE A 45 -1.37 -12.64 -9.29
N PRO A 46 -0.87 -13.82 -9.71
CA PRO A 46 0.36 -13.93 -10.53
C PRO A 46 0.28 -13.27 -11.92
N LYS A 47 -0.91 -12.87 -12.37
CA LYS A 47 -1.13 -12.16 -13.65
C LYS A 47 -1.14 -10.64 -13.51
N LYS A 48 -1.25 -10.10 -12.28
CA LYS A 48 -1.29 -8.65 -12.05
C LYS A 48 0.11 -8.07 -12.05
N LYS A 49 0.22 -6.81 -12.44
CA LYS A 49 1.44 -6.01 -12.36
C LYS A 49 1.47 -5.31 -11.01
N ILE A 50 2.37 -5.73 -10.12
CA ILE A 50 2.50 -5.17 -8.77
C ILE A 50 3.86 -4.51 -8.64
N TYR A 51 3.85 -3.22 -8.32
CA TYR A 51 5.06 -2.41 -8.20
C TYR A 51 5.17 -1.81 -6.79
N ALA A 52 6.40 -1.62 -6.33
CA ALA A 52 6.74 -0.94 -5.09
C ALA A 52 7.97 -0.04 -5.32
N PRO A 53 7.85 1.05 -6.10
CA PRO A 53 8.94 1.97 -6.32
C PRO A 53 9.36 2.68 -5.02
N ALA A 54 10.59 3.16 -4.98
CA ALA A 54 11.09 4.05 -3.94
C ALA A 54 12.13 5.00 -4.54
N ASN A 55 12.11 6.29 -4.16
CA ASN A 55 13.18 7.24 -4.49
C ASN A 55 14.11 7.48 -3.31
N ASP A 56 13.67 7.13 -2.09
CA ASP A 56 14.45 7.24 -0.86
C ASP A 56 14.74 5.85 -0.27
N SER A 57 15.90 5.69 0.35
CA SER A 57 16.33 4.45 0.99
C SER A 57 17.26 4.71 2.17
N VAL A 58 17.34 3.75 3.08
CA VAL A 58 18.19 3.82 4.28
C VAL A 58 19.02 2.55 4.41
N SER A 59 20.32 2.71 4.60
CA SER A 59 21.27 1.59 4.49
C SER A 59 21.07 0.48 5.52
N TYR A 60 20.51 0.80 6.68
CA TYR A 60 20.23 -0.21 7.71
C TYR A 60 19.10 -1.17 7.32
N LEU A 61 18.33 -0.87 6.25
CA LEU A 61 17.29 -1.73 5.69
C LEU A 61 17.72 -2.44 4.39
N ASP A 62 18.97 -2.28 3.94
CA ASP A 62 19.48 -2.89 2.69
C ASP A 62 19.46 -4.42 2.72
N PHE A 63 19.31 -5.04 3.91
CA PHE A 63 19.14 -6.48 4.06
C PHE A 63 17.75 -6.98 3.62
N LEU A 64 16.77 -6.08 3.44
CA LEU A 64 15.45 -6.40 2.89
C LEU A 64 15.49 -6.50 1.36
N LYS A 65 14.40 -6.97 0.75
CA LYS A 65 14.31 -7.06 -0.72
C LYS A 65 14.44 -5.67 -1.35
N PRO A 66 15.13 -5.56 -2.50
CA PRO A 66 15.21 -4.29 -3.21
C PRO A 66 13.83 -3.81 -3.64
N ARG A 67 13.66 -2.48 -3.65
CA ARG A 67 12.49 -1.79 -4.18
C ARG A 67 12.61 -1.64 -5.70
N ASP A 68 11.47 -1.43 -6.37
CA ASP A 68 11.51 -1.16 -7.81
C ASP A 68 12.07 0.25 -8.08
N GLU A 69 12.58 0.46 -9.28
CA GLU A 69 12.98 1.79 -9.74
C GLU A 69 11.76 2.72 -9.93
N GLU A 70 12.00 4.03 -10.04
CA GLU A 70 10.95 5.01 -10.30
C GLU A 70 10.20 4.66 -11.60
N LEU A 71 8.87 4.57 -11.50
CA LEU A 71 8.01 4.20 -12.61
C LEU A 71 7.69 5.42 -13.48
N LYS A 72 7.41 5.16 -14.76
CA LYS A 72 6.94 6.20 -15.67
C LYS A 72 5.54 6.70 -15.31
N PRO A 73 5.21 7.98 -15.56
CA PRO A 73 3.92 8.58 -15.23
C PRO A 73 2.70 7.83 -15.79
N GLU A 74 2.82 7.24 -16.98
CA GLU A 74 1.71 6.55 -17.66
C GLU A 74 1.26 5.30 -16.89
N ILE A 75 2.19 4.66 -16.16
CA ILE A 75 1.85 3.51 -15.31
C ILE A 75 0.93 3.94 -14.17
N TYR A 76 1.13 5.13 -13.60
CA TYR A 76 0.26 5.67 -12.54
C TYR A 76 -1.17 5.91 -13.03
N GLN A 77 -1.32 6.43 -14.25
CA GLN A 77 -2.63 6.75 -14.87
C GLN A 77 -3.53 5.53 -15.09
N GLU A 78 -2.95 4.33 -15.11
CA GLU A 78 -3.69 3.07 -15.26
C GLU A 78 -3.80 2.28 -13.94
N SER A 79 -3.07 2.69 -12.90
CA SER A 79 -2.89 1.88 -11.68
C SER A 79 -3.75 2.34 -10.51
N LEU A 80 -4.11 1.36 -9.67
CA LEU A 80 -4.49 1.62 -8.29
C LEU A 80 -3.23 1.95 -7.50
N VAL A 81 -3.19 3.07 -6.81
CA VAL A 81 -2.05 3.45 -5.95
C VAL A 81 -2.44 3.27 -4.48
N ILE A 82 -1.73 2.40 -3.78
CA ILE A 82 -1.92 2.13 -2.36
C ILE A 82 -0.76 2.76 -1.60
N VAL A 83 -1.03 3.76 -0.79
CA VAL A 83 -0.04 4.44 0.06
C VAL A 83 -0.15 3.88 1.47
N LEU A 84 0.97 3.36 1.96
CA LEU A 84 1.10 2.76 3.28
C LEU A 84 1.86 3.69 4.22
N ASP A 85 1.49 3.65 5.50
CA ASP A 85 2.29 4.20 6.59
C ASP A 85 2.61 5.70 6.48
N THR A 86 1.74 6.46 5.83
CA THR A 86 2.02 7.86 5.48
C THR A 86 0.93 8.78 6.00
N ALA A 87 1.23 9.49 7.09
CA ALA A 87 0.27 10.36 7.77
C ALA A 87 -0.23 11.52 6.90
N THR A 88 0.65 12.17 6.13
CA THR A 88 0.32 13.35 5.31
C THR A 88 0.81 13.20 3.89
N LYS A 89 0.09 13.80 2.93
CA LYS A 89 0.39 13.71 1.51
C LYS A 89 1.82 14.14 1.14
N GLU A 90 2.37 15.11 1.85
CA GLU A 90 3.70 15.69 1.58
C GLU A 90 4.84 14.70 1.84
N ARG A 91 4.59 13.68 2.67
CA ARG A 91 5.58 12.67 3.02
C ARG A 91 5.62 11.50 2.05
N ILE A 92 4.69 11.41 1.09
CA ILE A 92 4.66 10.31 0.11
C ILE A 92 5.96 10.30 -0.69
N ASP A 93 6.60 9.13 -0.81
CA ASP A 93 7.78 8.95 -1.66
C ASP A 93 7.40 8.70 -3.13
N SER A 94 6.79 9.70 -3.77
CA SER A 94 6.50 9.67 -5.21
C SER A 94 6.18 11.07 -5.75
N LYS A 95 6.69 11.39 -6.94
CA LYS A 95 6.33 12.60 -7.69
C LYS A 95 4.99 12.46 -8.42
N TYR A 96 4.61 11.23 -8.77
CA TYR A 96 3.51 10.94 -9.69
C TYR A 96 2.24 10.39 -9.01
N PHE A 97 2.19 10.39 -7.67
CA PHE A 97 1.00 9.98 -6.90
C PHE A 97 -0.30 10.64 -7.41
N HIS A 98 -0.24 11.94 -7.75
CA HIS A 98 -1.40 12.70 -8.22
C HIS A 98 -1.94 12.26 -9.59
N LEU A 99 -1.22 11.41 -10.32
CA LEU A 99 -1.64 10.84 -11.60
C LEU A 99 -2.33 9.49 -11.45
N ALA A 100 -2.44 8.96 -10.23
CA ALA A 100 -3.08 7.69 -9.94
C ALA A 100 -4.52 7.63 -10.49
N LYS A 101 -4.90 6.49 -11.06
CA LYS A 101 -6.29 6.26 -11.50
C LYS A 101 -7.28 6.23 -10.33
N GLU A 102 -6.85 5.63 -9.22
CA GLU A 102 -7.57 5.62 -7.95
C GLU A 102 -6.56 5.40 -6.83
N THR A 103 -6.85 5.94 -5.64
CA THR A 103 -5.92 5.98 -4.52
C THR A 103 -6.50 5.37 -3.26
N ILE A 104 -5.68 4.64 -2.51
CA ILE A 104 -6.01 4.09 -1.21
C ILE A 104 -4.92 4.50 -0.23
N LYS A 105 -5.30 5.00 0.94
CA LYS A 105 -4.43 5.20 2.11
C LYS A 105 -4.71 4.10 3.14
N ILE A 106 -3.66 3.43 3.61
CA ILE A 106 -3.71 2.51 4.76
C ILE A 106 -2.64 2.94 5.75
N ASP A 107 -3.03 3.30 6.96
CA ASP A 107 -2.13 3.96 7.91
C ASP A 107 -2.54 3.68 9.36
N HIS A 108 -1.62 3.87 10.30
CA HIS A 108 -1.85 3.72 11.73
C HIS A 108 -1.61 5.02 12.53
N HIS A 109 -1.07 6.06 11.89
CA HIS A 109 -0.90 7.37 12.50
C HIS A 109 -2.24 8.07 12.78
N LEU A 110 -2.21 9.14 13.59
CA LEU A 110 -3.38 9.99 13.79
C LEU A 110 -3.90 10.52 12.44
N PRO A 111 -5.22 10.48 12.18
CA PRO A 111 -5.80 10.85 10.90
C PRO A 111 -5.86 12.36 10.73
N VAL A 112 -4.71 12.97 10.44
CA VAL A 112 -4.56 14.42 10.24
C VAL A 112 -4.80 14.85 8.79
N ASP A 113 -4.77 13.92 7.83
CA ASP A 113 -4.94 14.17 6.40
C ASP A 113 -5.62 12.97 5.70
N ASN A 114 -6.63 13.27 4.88
CA ASN A 114 -7.41 12.30 4.10
C ASN A 114 -7.20 12.56 2.60
N TYR A 115 -6.01 12.21 2.11
CA TYR A 115 -5.57 12.57 0.76
C TYR A 115 -5.96 11.57 -0.34
N ALA A 116 -6.50 10.40 0.02
CA ALA A 116 -6.83 9.34 -0.93
C ALA A 116 -8.35 9.20 -1.15
N ASP A 117 -8.76 8.50 -2.21
CA ASP A 117 -10.17 8.20 -2.50
C ASP A 117 -10.77 7.27 -1.43
N ILE A 118 -9.97 6.31 -0.96
CA ILE A 118 -10.31 5.44 0.17
C ILE A 118 -9.25 5.60 1.26
N ASN A 119 -9.65 6.09 2.43
CA ASN A 119 -8.77 6.22 3.60
C ASN A 119 -9.16 5.18 4.65
N PHE A 120 -8.21 4.34 5.05
CA PHE A 120 -8.36 3.38 6.13
C PHE A 120 -7.27 3.57 7.17
N VAL A 121 -7.64 4.18 8.29
CA VAL A 121 -6.73 4.45 9.40
C VAL A 121 -7.15 3.63 10.62
N ASP A 122 -6.22 2.87 11.20
CA ASP A 122 -6.42 2.13 12.44
C ASP A 122 -5.41 2.57 13.50
N VAL A 123 -5.77 3.60 14.27
CA VAL A 123 -4.91 4.20 15.31
C VAL A 123 -4.59 3.27 16.48
N ASN A 124 -5.27 2.13 16.59
CA ASN A 124 -4.98 1.13 17.61
C ASN A 124 -3.99 0.07 17.13
N ALA A 125 -3.66 0.06 15.83
CA ALA A 125 -2.65 -0.83 15.30
C ALA A 125 -1.25 -0.29 15.65
N PRO A 126 -0.35 -1.12 16.17
CA PRO A 126 1.01 -0.71 16.51
C PRO A 126 1.87 -0.41 15.28
N ALA A 127 1.47 -0.91 14.11
CA ALA A 127 2.20 -0.80 12.85
C ALA A 127 1.25 -1.00 11.66
N THR A 128 1.52 -0.33 10.54
CA THR A 128 0.85 -0.54 9.25
C THR A 128 1.04 -1.97 8.74
N ALA A 129 2.20 -2.60 8.98
CA ALA A 129 2.43 -4.01 8.66
C ALA A 129 1.42 -4.95 9.33
N GLN A 130 1.01 -4.66 10.58
CA GLN A 130 -0.05 -5.43 11.24
C GLN A 130 -1.39 -5.24 10.53
N ILE A 131 -1.73 -4.01 10.12
CA ILE A 131 -2.97 -3.73 9.39
C ILE A 131 -3.03 -4.54 8.10
N ILE A 132 -1.91 -4.68 7.38
CA ILE A 132 -1.81 -5.51 6.18
C ILE A 132 -2.11 -6.98 6.50
N VAL A 133 -1.48 -7.56 7.54
CA VAL A 133 -1.75 -8.94 7.95
C VAL A 133 -3.23 -9.13 8.30
N ASP A 134 -3.81 -8.21 9.09
CA ASP A 134 -5.21 -8.25 9.51
C ASP A 134 -6.17 -8.17 8.32
N LEU A 135 -5.85 -7.37 7.30
CA LEU A 135 -6.65 -7.23 6.08
C LEU A 135 -6.75 -8.55 5.31
N PHE A 136 -5.63 -9.29 5.18
CA PHE A 136 -5.61 -10.56 4.45
C PHE A 136 -6.16 -11.73 5.27
N LEU A 137 -5.92 -11.77 6.59
CA LEU A 137 -6.57 -12.75 7.46
C LEU A 137 -8.09 -12.57 7.45
N TYR A 138 -8.57 -11.32 7.46
CA TYR A 138 -9.98 -11.00 7.34
C TYR A 138 -10.58 -11.56 6.03
N GLU A 139 -9.89 -11.40 4.89
CA GLU A 139 -10.34 -11.95 3.62
C GLU A 139 -10.33 -13.49 3.61
N ALA A 140 -9.28 -14.12 4.14
CA ALA A 140 -9.17 -15.58 4.20
C ALA A 140 -10.30 -16.21 5.04
N VAL A 141 -10.63 -15.62 6.19
CA VAL A 141 -11.76 -16.06 7.02
C VAL A 141 -13.09 -15.84 6.30
N ARG A 142 -13.24 -14.73 5.57
CA ARG A 142 -14.47 -14.41 4.82
C ARG A 142 -14.73 -15.41 3.69
N GLN A 143 -13.70 -15.83 2.97
CA GLN A 143 -13.82 -16.80 1.87
C GLN A 143 -14.20 -18.21 2.35
N ARG A 144 -13.83 -18.60 3.58
CA ARG A 144 -14.18 -19.92 4.17
C ARG A 144 -15.61 -20.02 4.71
N ARG A 145 -16.34 -18.91 4.77
CA ARG A 145 -17.72 -18.84 5.27
C ARG A 145 -18.76 -18.89 4.14
N VAL A 146 -18.31 -19.13 2.91
CA VAL A 146 -19.12 -19.30 1.69
C VAL A 146 -18.95 -20.73 1.22
#